data_AF-A0A971SSQ7-F1
#
_entry.id   AF-A0A971SSQ7-F1
#
_cell.length_a   1.000
_cell.length_b   1.000
_cell.length_c   1.000
_cell.angle_alpha   90.00
_cell.angle_beta   90.00
_cell.angle_gamma   90.00
#
_symmetry.space_group_name_H-M   'P 1'
#
loop_
_entity.id
_entity.type
_entity.pdbx_description
1 polymer ?
#
loop_
_entity_poly.entity_id
_entity_poly.type
_entity_poly.pdbx_seq_one_letter_code
_entity_poly.pdbx_strand_id
1 'polypeptide(L)' 'MQKVPINLVLPGMVLAKPVLNEQGMPLCAEGTELTVTLIDRLKRMNVSFLTLKGNPVDMGG' A
#
# COMPACT_ATOMS: atom_id res chain seq x y z
N MET A 1 -5.30 9.11 -7.82
CA MET A 1 -5.38 8.08 -6.75
C MET A 1 -5.67 6.76 -7.43
N GLN A 2 -4.90 5.71 -7.17
CA GLN A 2 -5.08 4.43 -7.85
C GLN A 2 -5.29 3.32 -6.82
N LYS A 3 -6.39 2.57 -6.96
CA LYS A 3 -6.62 1.35 -6.20
C LYS A 3 -5.95 0.21 -6.95
N VAL A 4 -4.98 -0.43 -6.32
CA VAL A 4 -4.26 -1.57 -6.88
C VAL A 4 -4.31 -2.75 -5.92
N PRO A 5 -4.35 -3.99 -6.42
CA PRO A 5 -4.18 -5.16 -5.58
C PRO A 5 -2.77 -5.16 -4.98
N ILE A 6 -2.63 -5.63 -3.74
CA ILE A 6 -1.34 -5.68 -3.01
C ILE A 6 -0.24 -6.42 -3.78
N ASN A 7 -0.62 -7.32 -4.69
CA ASN A 7 0.31 -8.07 -5.50
C ASN A 7 1.03 -7.22 -6.57
N LEU A 8 0.44 -6.08 -6.97
CA LEU A 8 1.02 -5.13 -7.91
C LEU A 8 1.72 -3.96 -7.21
N VAL A 9 1.76 -3.98 -5.88
CA VAL A 9 2.38 -2.93 -5.08
C VAL A 9 3.87 -3.20 -4.93
N LEU A 10 4.66 -2.16 -5.16
CA LEU A 10 6.11 -2.19 -5.08
C LEU A 10 6.58 -1.34 -3.89
N PRO A 11 7.75 -1.66 -3.33
CA PRO A 11 8.39 -0.81 -2.32
C PRO A 11 8.69 0.59 -2.90
N GLY A 12 8.58 1.62 -2.07
CA GLY A 12 8.72 3.03 -2.46
C GLY A 12 7.40 3.71 -2.84
N MET A 13 6.29 2.98 -2.92
CA MET A 13 4.97 3.55 -3.18
C MET A 13 4.38 4.20 -1.92
N VAL A 14 3.65 5.30 -2.06
CA VAL A 14 3.03 6.00 -0.92
C VAL A 14 1.52 5.73 -0.88
N LEU A 15 0.99 5.42 0.31
CA LEU A 15 -0.43 5.23 0.52
C LEU A 15 -1.20 6.56 0.36
N ALA A 16 -2.20 6.57 -0.52
CA ALA A 16 -3.14 7.70 -0.68
C ALA A 16 -4.26 7.70 0.35
N LYS A 17 -4.56 6.56 0.95
CA LYS A 17 -5.60 6.42 1.97
C LYS A 17 -5.10 5.48 3.06
N PRO A 18 -5.65 5.60 4.28
CA PRO A 18 -5.36 4.63 5.32
C PRO A 18 -5.80 3.23 4.87
N VAL A 19 -4.96 2.25 5.19
CA VAL A 19 -5.26 0.83 4.93
C VAL A 19 -6.05 0.31 6.10
N LEU A 20 -7.23 -0.22 5.84
CA LEU A 20 -8.08 -0.83 6.87
C LEU A 20 -7.97 -2.35 6.76
N ASN A 21 -7.96 -3.04 7.90
CA ASN A 21 -8.13 -4.49 7.92
C ASN A 21 -9.63 -4.88 7.77
N GLU A 22 -9.92 -6.18 7.74
CA GLU A 22 -11.29 -6.70 7.68
C GLU A 22 -12.18 -6.26 8.86
N GLN A 23 -11.57 -5.88 9.99
CA GLN A 23 -12.27 -5.36 11.17
C GLN A 23 -12.42 -3.83 11.14
N GLY A 24 -12.06 -3.16 10.04
CA GLY A 24 -12.14 -1.71 9.90
C GLY A 24 -11.08 -0.93 10.66
N MET A 25 -10.08 -1.60 11.23
CA MET A 25 -9.00 -0.96 11.99
C MET A 25 -7.90 -0.48 11.03
N PRO A 26 -7.41 0.77 11.18
CA PRO A 26 -6.34 1.30 10.34
C PRO A 26 -5.00 0.62 10.66
N LEU A 27 -4.48 -0.13 9.69
CA LEU A 27 -3.16 -0.78 9.73
C LEU A 27 -2.04 0.20 9.40
N CYS A 28 -2.29 1.09 8.44
CA CYS A 28 -1.34 2.11 7.99
C CYS A 28 -2.08 3.41 7.72
N ALA A 29 -1.48 4.53 8.08
CA ALA A 29 -2.04 5.85 7.83
C ALA A 29 -1.84 6.26 6.36
N GLU A 30 -2.66 7.21 5.89
CA GLU A 30 -2.36 7.91 4.64
C GLU A 30 -0.96 8.54 4.72
N GLY A 31 -0.23 8.54 3.60
CA GLY A 31 1.11 9.11 3.50
C GLY A 31 2.22 8.17 3.95
N THR A 32 1.88 6.95 4.39
CA THR A 32 2.87 5.94 4.74
C THR A 32 3.53 5.39 3.47
N GLU A 33 4.86 5.36 3.47
CA GLU A 33 5.65 4.71 2.43
C GLU A 33 5.60 3.18 2.61
N LEU A 34 5.34 2.48 1.52
CA LEU A 34 5.34 1.03 1.46
C LEU A 34 6.78 0.55 1.33
N THR A 35 7.26 -0.12 2.35
CA THR A 35 8.54 -0.84 2.30
C THR A 35 8.29 -2.33 2.05
N VAL A 36 9.33 -3.08 1.66
CA VAL A 36 9.24 -4.53 1.44
C VAL A 36 8.65 -5.24 2.66
N THR A 37 9.09 -4.87 3.86
CA THR A 37 8.61 -5.44 5.13
C THR A 37 7.15 -5.08 5.39
N LEU A 38 6.74 -3.86 5.05
CA LEU A 38 5.36 -3.39 5.24
C LEU A 38 4.40 -4.08 4.27
N ILE A 39 4.80 -4.28 3.01
CA ILE A 39 4.03 -5.06 2.03
C ILE A 39 3.88 -6.51 2.48
N ASP A 40 4.95 -7.15 2.94
CA ASP A 40 4.88 -8.53 3.44
C ASP A 40 3.96 -8.66 4.66
N ARG A 41 4.04 -7.70 5.59
CA ARG A 41 3.14 -7.63 6.75
C ARG A 41 1.68 -7.49 6.32
N LEU A 42 1.38 -6.60 5.37
CA LEU A 42 0.03 -6.40 4.86
C LEU A 42 -0.51 -7.65 4.15
N LYS A 43 0.34 -8.38 3.41
CA LYS A 43 -0.02 -9.68 2.81
C LYS A 43 -0.39 -10.71 3.88
N ARG A 44 0.38 -10.81 4.97
CA ARG A 44 0.08 -11.69 6.11
C ARG A 44 -1.23 -11.31 6.81
N MET A 45 -1.61 -10.04 6.75
CA MET A 45 -2.86 -9.50 7.33
C MET A 45 -4.06 -9.61 6.37
N ASN A 46 -3.97 -10.41 5.30
CA ASN A 46 -5.03 -10.61 4.29
C ASN A 46 -5.50 -9.33 3.59
N VAL A 47 -4.64 -8.30 3.51
CA VAL A 47 -4.99 -7.07 2.81
C VAL A 47 -4.96 -7.30 1.30
N SER A 48 -6.10 -7.19 0.65
CA SER A 48 -6.22 -7.47 -0.79
C SER A 48 -5.93 -6.26 -1.67
N PHE A 49 -6.33 -5.06 -1.26
CA PHE A 49 -6.27 -3.84 -2.07
C PHE A 49 -5.70 -2.66 -1.29
N LEU A 50 -4.88 -1.86 -1.96
CA LEU A 50 -4.25 -0.66 -1.43
C LEU A 50 -4.58 0.52 -2.34
N THR A 51 -4.77 1.71 -1.74
CA THR A 51 -4.96 2.94 -2.50
C THR A 51 -3.68 3.75 -2.42
N LEU A 52 -3.05 4.00 -3.58
CA LEU A 52 -1.76 4.68 -3.68
C LEU A 52 -1.91 6.12 -4.16
N LYS A 53 -1.03 7.00 -3.66
CA LYS A 53 -0.86 8.37 -4.15
C LYS A 53 -0.12 8.24 -5.48
N GLY A 54 -0.83 8.55 -6.56
CA GLY A 54 -0.30 8.46 -7.90
C GLY A 54 0.76 9.55 -8.10
N ASN A 55 2.01 9.13 -8.14
CA ASN A 55 3.03 9.72 -8.99
C ASN A 55 3.55 8.56 -9.87
N PRO A 56 3.97 8.80 -11.13
CA PRO A 56 4.36 7.73 -12.04
C PRO A 56 5.41 6.86 -11.35
N VAL A 57 5.33 5.56 -11.61
CA VAL A 57 6.37 4.62 -11.24
C VAL A 57 7.65 5.12 -11.90
N ASP A 58 8.46 5.88 -11.17
CA ASP A 58 9.82 6.20 -11.55
C ASP A 58 10.58 4.88 -11.39
N MET A 59 10.47 4.05 -12.42
CA MET A 59 11.47 3.02 -12.68
C MET A 59 12.75 3.80 -12.93
N GLY A 60 13.49 4.07 -11.84
CA GLY A 60 14.76 4.79 -11.88
C GLY A 60 15.58 4.29 -13.07
N GLY A 61 15.89 5.21 -13.97
CA GLY A 61 16.69 4.97 -15.17
C GLY A 61 18.12 4.56 -14.86
#